data_AF-A0A7K4CS25-F1
#
_entry.id   AF-A0A7K4CS25-F1
#
_cell.length_a   1.000
_cell.length_b   1.000
_cell.length_c   1.000
_cell.angle_alpha   90.00
_cell.angle_beta   90.00
_cell.angle_gamma   90.00
#
_symmetry.space_group_name_H-M   'P 1'
#
loop_
_entity.id
_entity.type
_entity.pdbx_description
1 polymer ?
#
loop_
_entity_poly.entity_id
_entity_poly.type
_entity_poly.pdbx_seq_one_letter_code
_entity_poly.pdbx_strand_id
1 'polypeptide(L)'
;MPEPSCKNTTAEPKDKVLGDEAVPDQMRTCPYCSKVIETRPYWSHIATEHPDEYQNSQGTWLPLYKDYASAGMDIGTILMVMSELFNTPGEDLEAFLMLTLYKEKIATGACEADAIAEVAQALGKNPADIEKRVK
;
A
#
# COMPACT_ATOMS: atom_id res chain seq x y z
N MET A 1 7.52 -34.43 -16.29
CA MET A 1 7.14 -33.41 -15.29
C MET A 1 6.41 -32.31 -16.04
N PRO A 2 5.15 -32.02 -15.72
CA PRO A 2 4.31 -31.12 -16.51
C PRO A 2 4.64 -29.65 -16.27
N GLU A 3 4.58 -28.88 -17.36
CA GLU A 3 4.82 -27.44 -17.46
C GLU A 3 3.72 -26.62 -16.75
N PRO A 4 4.02 -25.46 -16.13
CA PRO A 4 2.99 -24.52 -15.72
C PRO A 4 2.51 -23.70 -16.94
N SER A 5 1.35 -24.09 -17.45
CA SER A 5 0.61 -23.42 -18.51
C SER A 5 -0.07 -22.16 -17.97
N CYS A 6 0.54 -20.98 -18.17
CA CYS A 6 -0.15 -19.70 -17.98
C CYS A 6 -1.07 -19.44 -19.18
N LYS A 7 -2.35 -19.79 -19.04
CA LYS A 7 -3.37 -19.42 -20.02
C LYS A 7 -3.86 -17.99 -19.74
N ASN A 8 -3.55 -17.12 -20.70
CA ASN A 8 -4.22 -15.85 -20.94
C ASN A 8 -5.75 -16.04 -20.93
N THR A 9 -6.48 -15.20 -20.19
CA THR A 9 -7.90 -14.96 -20.44
C THR A 9 -8.12 -13.46 -20.53
N THR A 10 -8.22 -13.01 -21.77
CA THR A 10 -8.85 -11.76 -22.20
C THR A 10 -10.28 -11.70 -21.65
N ALA A 11 -10.61 -10.64 -20.93
CA ALA A 11 -11.99 -10.19 -20.77
C ALA A 11 -12.02 -8.67 -20.51
N GLU A 12 -12.34 -7.91 -21.55
CA GLU A 12 -12.96 -6.58 -21.48
C GLU A 12 -14.31 -6.68 -22.23
N PRO A 13 -15.23 -5.71 -22.15
CA PRO A 13 -15.58 -4.81 -21.05
C PRO A 13 -17.12 -4.80 -20.82
N LYS A 14 -17.60 -4.33 -19.67
CA LYS A 14 -19.02 -3.93 -19.52
C LYS A 14 -19.18 -2.63 -18.72
N ASP A 15 -19.74 -1.66 -19.43
CA ASP A 15 -20.33 -0.40 -18.99
C ASP A 15 -21.14 -0.44 -17.68
N LYS A 16 -21.00 0.68 -16.95
CA LYS A 16 -22.00 1.37 -16.09
C LYS A 16 -22.57 0.65 -14.87
N VAL A 17 -22.19 1.14 -13.67
CA VAL A 17 -23.14 1.72 -12.70
C VAL A 17 -22.44 2.87 -11.93
N LEU A 18 -23.02 4.06 -12.02
CA LEU A 18 -22.83 5.16 -11.08
C LEU A 18 -23.59 4.76 -9.81
N GLY A 19 -22.87 4.33 -8.78
CA GLY A 19 -23.41 3.87 -7.50
C GLY A 19 -22.48 4.30 -6.39
N ASP A 20 -22.93 5.31 -5.65
CA ASP A 20 -22.38 5.80 -4.40
C ASP A 20 -22.50 4.66 -3.35
N GLU A 21 -21.61 3.69 -3.41
CA GLU A 21 -21.50 2.62 -2.42
C GLU A 21 -20.14 2.78 -1.74
N ALA A 22 -20.16 3.58 -0.69
CA ALA A 22 -19.10 3.67 0.30
C ALA A 22 -18.64 2.25 0.66
N VAL A 23 -17.42 1.94 0.25
CA VAL A 23 -16.67 0.74 0.61
C VAL A 23 -16.85 0.52 2.12
N PRO A 24 -17.28 -0.68 2.56
CA PRO A 24 -17.71 -0.90 3.94
C PRO A 24 -16.62 -0.46 4.91
N ASP A 25 -17.06 0.30 5.90
CA ASP A 25 -16.41 0.66 7.15
C ASP A 25 -15.51 -0.48 7.65
N GLN A 26 -14.25 -0.50 7.19
CA GLN A 26 -13.28 -1.49 7.64
C GLN A 26 -12.81 -1.03 9.02
N MET A 27 -13.60 -1.36 10.03
CA MET A 27 -13.19 -1.30 11.44
C MET A 27 -11.84 -2.00 11.58
N ARG A 28 -10.79 -1.22 11.86
CA ARG A 28 -9.42 -1.73 12.01
C ARG A 28 -9.07 -1.70 13.48
N THR A 29 -8.64 -2.82 14.03
CA THR A 29 -8.12 -2.85 15.39
C THR A 29 -6.69 -2.29 15.41
N CYS A 30 -6.44 -1.29 16.26
CA CYS A 30 -5.10 -0.76 16.47
C CYS A 30 -4.20 -1.85 17.09
N PRO A 31 -3.05 -2.18 16.50
CA PRO A 31 -2.13 -3.19 17.05
C PRO A 31 -1.45 -2.75 18.35
N TYR A 32 -1.52 -1.46 18.70
CA TYR A 32 -0.84 -0.88 19.86
C TYR A 32 -1.74 -0.75 21.09
N CYS A 33 -3.00 -0.31 20.92
CA CYS A 33 -3.97 -0.20 22.03
C CYS A 33 -5.14 -1.16 21.94
N SER A 34 -5.23 -1.99 20.89
CA SER A 34 -6.38 -2.88 20.63
C SER A 34 -7.73 -2.17 20.54
N LYS A 35 -7.76 -0.83 20.40
CA LYS A 35 -8.99 -0.08 20.17
C LYS A 35 -9.45 -0.29 18.73
N VAL A 36 -10.76 -0.44 18.57
CA VAL A 36 -11.39 -0.50 17.25
C VAL A 36 -11.42 0.93 16.70
N ILE A 37 -10.74 1.14 15.58
CA ILE A 37 -10.76 2.40 14.86
C ILE A 37 -11.95 2.34 13.92
N GLU A 38 -13.03 2.99 14.35
CA GLU A 38 -14.29 3.12 13.60
C GLU A 38 -14.21 4.25 12.56
N THR A 39 -13.27 5.19 12.71
CA THR A 39 -13.17 6.35 11.83
C THR A 39 -11.83 6.37 11.12
N ARG A 40 -11.87 6.37 9.78
CA ARG A 40 -10.67 6.66 8.97
C ARG A 40 -10.28 8.13 9.11
N PRO A 41 -8.97 8.44 9.08
CA PRO A 41 -7.89 7.54 8.73
C PRO A 41 -7.20 6.89 9.94
N TYR A 42 -6.74 5.64 9.76
CA TYR A 42 -6.04 4.83 10.79
C TYR A 42 -4.87 5.57 11.46
N TRP A 43 -4.14 6.40 10.71
CA TRP A 43 -3.01 7.14 11.23
C TRP A 43 -3.39 8.27 12.19
N SER A 44 -4.60 8.83 12.10
CA SER A 44 -5.05 9.89 13.01
C SER A 44 -5.17 9.37 14.44
N HIS A 45 -5.64 8.12 14.58
CA HIS A 45 -5.66 7.42 15.84
C HIS A 45 -4.24 7.22 16.40
N ILE A 46 -3.29 6.74 15.59
CA ILE A 46 -1.91 6.52 16.05
C ILE A 46 -1.24 7.86 16.39
N ALA A 47 -1.43 8.91 15.59
CA ALA A 47 -0.88 10.23 15.86
C ALA A 47 -1.36 10.81 17.21
N THR A 48 -2.60 10.49 17.60
CA THR A 48 -3.21 11.01 18.84
C THR A 48 -2.91 10.12 20.05
N GLU A 49 -3.04 8.80 19.91
CA GLU A 49 -2.98 7.84 21.01
C GLU A 49 -1.60 7.19 21.19
N HIS A 50 -0.78 7.19 20.13
CA HIS A 50 0.55 6.58 20.09
C HIS A 50 1.56 7.48 19.36
N PRO A 51 1.81 8.70 19.85
CA PRO A 51 2.69 9.66 19.17
C PRO A 51 4.13 9.13 19.03
N ASP A 52 4.63 8.37 20.00
CA ASP A 52 5.96 7.73 19.95
C ASP A 52 6.06 6.69 18.82
N GLU A 53 5.00 5.90 18.61
CA GLU A 53 4.93 4.94 17.51
C GLU A 53 4.69 5.63 16.18
N TYR A 54 3.89 6.68 16.16
CA TYR A 54 3.67 7.47 14.95
C TYR A 54 4.97 8.08 14.41
N GLN A 55 5.84 8.56 15.30
CA GLN A 55 7.13 9.14 14.91
C GLN A 55 8.19 8.09 14.55
N ASN A 56 8.17 6.90 15.16
CA ASN A 56 9.23 5.90 14.98
C ASN A 56 8.86 4.69 14.13
N SER A 57 7.57 4.39 13.96
CA SER A 57 7.13 3.14 13.32
C SER A 57 6.86 3.34 11.84
N GLN A 58 7.83 2.91 11.03
CA GLN A 58 7.65 2.68 9.59
C GLN A 58 6.46 1.73 9.29
N GLY A 59 6.04 0.94 10.27
CA GLY A 59 4.82 0.13 10.22
C GLY A 59 3.53 0.93 10.01
N THR A 60 3.54 2.24 10.24
CA THR A 60 2.39 3.13 9.98
C THR A 60 2.36 3.67 8.54
N TRP A 61 3.50 3.65 7.83
CA TRP A 61 3.63 4.22 6.50
C TRP A 61 2.83 3.44 5.46
N LEU A 62 2.91 2.11 5.53
CA LEU A 62 2.19 1.21 4.64
C LEU A 62 0.66 1.32 4.74
N PRO A 63 0.02 1.23 5.94
CA PRO A 63 -1.42 1.38 6.05
C PRO A 63 -1.87 2.80 5.65
N LEU A 64 -1.09 3.83 5.98
CA LEU A 64 -1.39 5.21 5.59
C LEU A 64 -1.34 5.39 4.06
N TYR A 65 -0.32 4.83 3.40
CA TYR A 65 -0.24 4.78 1.95
C TYR A 65 -1.46 4.06 1.34
N LYS A 66 -1.81 2.88 1.86
CA LYS A 66 -2.96 2.10 1.38
C LYS A 66 -4.28 2.86 1.57
N ASP A 67 -4.45 3.59 2.68
CA ASP A 67 -5.65 4.41 2.94
C ASP A 67 -5.77 5.55 1.92
N TYR A 68 -4.69 6.31 1.69
CA TYR A 68 -4.71 7.39 0.71
C TYR A 68 -4.85 6.90 -0.73
N ALA A 69 -4.17 5.79 -1.08
CA ALA A 69 -4.31 5.17 -2.39
C ALA A 69 -5.74 4.65 -2.61
N SER A 70 -6.36 4.07 -1.58
CA SER A 70 -7.77 3.63 -1.64
C SER A 70 -8.74 4.80 -1.72
N ALA A 71 -8.37 5.97 -1.21
CA ALA A 71 -9.13 7.20 -1.35
C ALA A 71 -9.00 7.84 -2.76
N GLY A 72 -8.24 7.23 -3.67
CA GLY A 72 -8.03 7.72 -5.03
C GLY A 72 -7.03 8.89 -5.10
N MET A 73 -6.19 9.08 -4.08
CA MET A 73 -5.15 10.10 -4.07
C MET A 73 -3.98 9.68 -4.97
N ASP A 74 -3.40 10.65 -5.70
CA ASP A 74 -2.21 10.42 -6.52
C ASP A 74 -0.99 10.06 -5.66
N ILE A 75 -0.22 9.07 -6.09
CA ILE A 75 0.93 8.52 -5.37
C ILE A 75 1.98 9.59 -5.07
N GLY A 76 2.23 10.51 -6.00
CA GLY A 76 3.15 11.64 -5.80
C GLY A 76 2.66 12.57 -4.69
N THR A 77 1.35 12.82 -4.63
CA THR A 77 0.73 13.61 -3.55
C THR A 77 0.80 12.87 -2.21
N ILE A 78 0.56 11.57 -2.20
CA ILE A 78 0.66 10.73 -0.98
C ILE A 78 2.07 10.79 -0.42
N LEU A 79 3.09 10.56 -1.27
CA LEU A 79 4.49 10.60 -0.87
C LEU A 79 4.89 11.99 -0.36
N MET A 80 4.39 13.07 -0.99
CA MET A 80 4.62 14.43 -0.53
C MET A 80 4.03 14.65 0.87
N VAL A 81 2.75 14.32 1.08
CA VAL A 81 2.10 14.45 2.40
C VAL A 81 2.83 13.60 3.43
N MET A 82 3.16 12.35 3.12
CA MET A 82 3.95 11.48 4.00
C MET A 82 5.31 12.07 4.32
N SER A 83 5.99 12.69 3.36
CA SER A 83 7.30 13.30 3.57
C SER A 83 7.25 14.45 4.56
N GLU A 84 6.21 15.29 4.48
CA GLU A 84 5.97 16.38 5.42
C GLU A 84 5.56 15.85 6.81
N LEU A 85 4.72 14.83 6.82
CA LEU A 85 4.10 14.26 8.02
C LEU A 85 5.09 13.47 8.88
N PHE A 86 6.03 12.75 8.25
CA PHE A 86 7.07 11.97 8.91
C PHE A 86 8.45 12.62 8.85
N ASN A 87 8.56 13.85 8.31
CA ASN A 87 9.82 14.57 8.11
C ASN A 87 10.93 13.69 7.49
N THR A 88 10.53 12.87 6.52
CA THR A 88 11.37 11.86 5.86
C THR A 88 11.37 12.16 4.36
N PRO A 89 12.51 12.12 3.66
CA PRO A 89 12.50 12.40 2.23
C PRO A 89 11.63 11.39 1.48
N GLY A 90 10.91 11.87 0.46
CA GLY A 90 9.99 11.05 -0.33
C GLY A 90 10.65 9.81 -0.96
N GLU A 91 11.95 9.87 -1.25
CA GLU A 91 12.72 8.74 -1.79
C GLU A 91 12.89 7.59 -0.78
N ASP A 92 13.11 7.89 0.50
CA ASP A 92 13.21 6.87 1.56
C ASP A 92 11.84 6.27 1.86
N LEU A 93 10.78 7.08 1.85
CA LEU A 93 9.40 6.62 1.96
C LEU A 93 9.01 5.70 0.81
N GLU A 94 9.35 6.10 -0.42
CA GLU A 94 9.11 5.30 -1.62
C GLU A 94 9.86 3.97 -1.52
N ALA A 95 11.16 4.00 -1.21
CA ALA A 95 12.00 2.81 -1.03
C ALA A 95 11.42 1.87 0.03
N PHE A 96 10.97 2.42 1.16
CA PHE A 96 10.34 1.64 2.21
C PHE A 96 9.04 0.98 1.73
N LEU A 97 8.17 1.71 1.04
CA LEU A 97 6.90 1.20 0.52
C LEU A 97 7.12 0.10 -0.52
N MET A 98 8.05 0.29 -1.46
CA MET A 98 8.43 -0.72 -2.44
C MET A 98 8.88 -2.01 -1.76
N LEU A 99 9.84 -1.91 -0.84
CA LEU A 99 10.42 -3.07 -0.18
C LEU A 99 9.40 -3.79 0.69
N THR A 100 8.52 -3.04 1.35
CA THR A 100 7.49 -3.58 2.25
C THR A 100 6.38 -4.29 1.49
N LEU A 101 5.85 -3.65 0.43
CA LEU A 101 4.83 -4.26 -0.44
C LEU A 101 5.39 -5.50 -1.14
N TYR A 102 6.64 -5.44 -1.62
CA TYR A 102 7.31 -6.59 -2.20
C TYR A 102 7.42 -7.74 -1.20
N LYS A 103 7.90 -7.48 0.02
CA LYS A 103 7.99 -8.49 1.08
C LYS A 103 6.62 -9.09 1.43
N GLU A 104 5.55 -8.30 1.51
CA GLU A 104 4.19 -8.81 1.71
C GLU A 104 3.75 -9.76 0.58
N LYS A 105 4.06 -9.42 -0.67
CA LYS A 105 3.73 -10.25 -1.85
C LYS A 105 4.53 -11.56 -1.86
N ILE A 106 5.82 -11.50 -1.59
CA ILE A 106 6.65 -12.71 -1.46
C ILE A 106 6.17 -13.58 -0.29
N ALA A 107 5.83 -12.98 0.85
CA ALA A 107 5.31 -13.70 2.02
C ALA A 107 3.96 -14.37 1.76
N THR A 108 3.14 -13.84 0.84
CA THR A 108 1.87 -14.44 0.41
C THR A 108 2.05 -15.52 -0.66
N GLY A 109 3.29 -15.83 -1.06
CA GLY A 109 3.62 -16.88 -2.03
C GLY A 109 3.56 -16.43 -3.49
N ALA A 110 3.52 -15.11 -3.75
CA ALA A 110 3.64 -14.59 -5.11
C ALA A 110 5.06 -14.86 -5.67
N CYS A 111 5.13 -15.12 -6.98
CA CYS A 111 6.41 -15.22 -7.66
C CYS A 111 7.10 -13.84 -7.69
N GLU A 112 8.43 -13.83 -7.66
CA GLU A 112 9.26 -12.62 -7.67
C GLU A 112 8.86 -11.64 -8.79
N ALA A 113 8.64 -12.16 -10.00
CA ALA A 113 8.25 -11.36 -11.17
C ALA A 113 6.84 -10.75 -11.05
N ASP A 114 5.88 -11.50 -10.50
CA ASP A 114 4.51 -11.02 -10.25
C ASP A 114 4.50 -9.97 -9.15
N ALA A 115 5.22 -10.21 -8.05
CA ALA A 115 5.35 -9.26 -6.96
C ALA A 115 5.94 -7.93 -7.45
N ILE A 116 7.00 -7.98 -8.26
CA ILE A 116 7.61 -6.79 -8.88
C ILE A 116 6.61 -6.05 -9.78
N ALA A 117 5.87 -6.77 -10.63
CA ALA A 117 4.89 -6.18 -11.55
C ALA A 117 3.73 -5.50 -10.81
N GLU A 118 3.19 -6.14 -9.76
CA GLU A 118 2.12 -5.58 -8.95
C GLU A 118 2.58 -4.35 -8.15
N VAL A 119 3.76 -4.41 -7.53
CA VAL A 119 4.32 -3.26 -6.80
C VAL A 119 4.60 -2.09 -7.74
N ALA A 120 5.14 -2.37 -8.93
CA ALA A 120 5.38 -1.38 -9.98
C ALA A 120 4.07 -0.71 -10.42
N GLN A 121 3.01 -1.49 -10.65
CA GLN A 121 1.69 -0.96 -10.98
C GLN A 121 1.11 -0.13 -9.83
N ALA A 122 1.22 -0.60 -8.59
CA ALA A 122 0.71 0.09 -7.40
C ALA A 122 1.40 1.44 -7.16
N LEU A 123 2.68 1.57 -7.52
CA LEU A 123 3.46 2.80 -7.34
C LEU A 123 3.62 3.62 -8.62
N GLY A 124 3.04 3.18 -9.74
CA GLY A 124 3.21 3.84 -11.05
C GLY A 124 4.66 3.87 -11.54
N LYS A 125 5.47 2.88 -11.15
CA LYS A 125 6.91 2.79 -11.46
C LYS A 125 7.19 1.68 -12.46
N ASN A 126 8.43 1.68 -12.97
CA ASN A 126 8.89 0.63 -13.86
C ASN A 126 9.33 -0.60 -13.03
N PRO A 127 8.93 -1.84 -13.38
CA PRO A 127 9.35 -3.05 -12.67
C PRO A 127 10.87 -3.21 -12.56
N ALA A 128 11.63 -2.71 -13.54
CA ALA A 128 13.09 -2.73 -13.48
C ALA A 128 13.69 -1.89 -12.34
N ASP A 129 13.02 -0.80 -11.95
CA ASP A 129 13.45 0.05 -10.84
C ASP A 129 13.22 -0.66 -9.49
N ILE A 130 12.08 -1.35 -9.38
CA ILE A 130 11.76 -2.18 -8.22
C ILE A 130 12.79 -3.32 -8.09
N GLU A 131 13.05 -4.05 -9.17
CA GLU A 131 14.00 -5.18 -9.17
C GLU A 131 15.39 -4.74 -8.69
N LYS A 132 15.87 -3.58 -9.16
CA LYS A 132 17.17 -3.03 -8.79
C LYS A 132 17.26 -2.62 -7.32
N ARG A 133 16.14 -2.27 -6.69
CA ARG A 133 16.09 -1.88 -5.27
C ARG A 133 15.84 -3.05 -4.32
N VAL A 134 15.28 -4.17 -4.80
CA VAL A 134 15.02 -5.37 -3.98
C VAL A 134 16.11 -6.45 -4.08
N LYS A 135 16.96 -6.41 -5.11
CA LYS A 135 18.16 -7.26 -5.27
C LYS A 135 19.42 -6.58 -4.73
#